data_AF-A0A9X4FQF3-F1
#
_entry.id   AF-A0A9X4FQF3-F1
#
_cell.length_a   1.000
_cell.length_b   1.000
_cell.length_c   1.000
_cell.angle_alpha   90.00
_cell.angle_beta   90.00
_cell.angle_gamma   90.00
#
_symmetry.space_group_name_H-M   'P 1'
#
loop_
_entity.id
_entity.type
_entity.pdbx_description
1 polymer ?
#
loop_
_entity_poly.entity_id
_entity_poly.type
_entity_poly.pdbx_seq_one_letter_code
_entity_poly.pdbx_strand_id
1 'polypeptide(L)'
;MFDISKIVITPEMLKLVAEIDEFKGAWQLFGNLAPERLQMLKKIATIESIGSSTRIEGAKLSDREIEQLLSKLDTRSFRSLDE
;
A
#
# COMPACT_ATOMS: atom_id res chain seq x y z
N MET A 1 6.40 -19.10 -19.51
CA MET A 1 7.36 -17.99 -19.39
C MET A 1 6.78 -16.80 -20.12
N PHE A 2 6.67 -15.64 -19.49
CA PHE A 2 6.13 -14.44 -20.14
C PHE A 2 7.09 -13.99 -21.25
N ASP A 3 6.57 -13.74 -22.44
CA ASP A 3 7.35 -13.25 -23.58
C ASP A 3 7.50 -11.73 -23.49
N ILE A 4 8.64 -11.30 -22.96
CA ILE A 4 8.95 -9.90 -22.71
C ILE A 4 9.25 -9.10 -24.00
N SER A 5 9.48 -9.78 -25.13
CA SER A 5 9.79 -9.11 -26.41
C SER A 5 8.61 -8.33 -26.98
N LYS A 6 7.41 -8.57 -26.47
CA LYS A 6 6.16 -7.91 -26.89
C LYS A 6 5.79 -6.71 -26.02
N ILE A 7 6.54 -6.42 -24.96
CA ILE A 7 6.25 -5.28 -24.08
C ILE A 7 6.67 -4.00 -24.82
N VAL A 8 5.70 -3.13 -25.08
CA VAL A 8 5.94 -1.80 -25.63
C VAL A 8 6.31 -0.87 -24.48
N ILE A 9 7.55 -0.36 -24.46
CA ILE A 9 7.98 0.64 -23.50
C ILE A 9 7.68 2.03 -24.05
N THR A 10 6.87 2.80 -23.33
CA THR A 10 6.54 4.18 -23.69
C THR A 10 7.36 5.20 -22.89
N PRO A 11 7.50 6.45 -23.36
CA PRO A 11 8.13 7.52 -22.57
C PRO A 11 7.45 7.76 -21.21
N GLU A 12 6.13 7.61 -21.14
CA GLU A 12 5.37 7.73 -19.90
C GLU A 12 5.75 6.63 -18.89
N MET A 13 5.90 5.39 -19.36
CA MET A 13 6.36 4.30 -18.51
C MET A 13 7.77 4.56 -17.97
N LEU A 14 8.68 5.06 -18.82
CA LEU A 14 10.03 5.41 -18.40
C LEU A 14 10.03 6.54 -17.37
N LYS A 15 9.17 7.54 -17.54
CA LYS A 15 8.99 8.62 -16.58
C LYS A 15 8.50 8.09 -15.23
N LEU A 16 7.47 7.25 -15.23
CA LEU A 16 6.95 6.63 -14.01
C LEU A 16 8.01 5.77 -13.31
N VAL A 17 8.78 4.97 -14.06
CA VAL A 17 9.88 4.17 -13.50
C VAL A 17 10.96 5.08 -12.90
N ALA A 18 11.31 6.18 -13.56
CA ALA A 18 12.29 7.14 -13.04
C ALA A 18 11.80 7.81 -11.74
N GLU A 19 10.52 8.18 -11.65
CA GLU A 19 9.93 8.73 -10.42
C GLU A 19 10.00 7.72 -9.25
N ILE A 20 9.74 6.44 -9.53
CA ILE A 20 9.87 5.36 -8.53
C ILE A 20 11.33 5.21 -8.08
N ASP A 21 12.28 5.24 -9.01
CA ASP A 21 13.71 5.11 -8.69
C ASP A 21 14.23 6.30 -7.89
N GLU A 22 13.81 7.53 -8.21
CA GLU A 22 14.14 8.73 -7.43
C GLU A 22 13.60 8.61 -5.99
N PHE A 23 12.34 8.20 -5.84
CA PHE A 23 11.75 7.97 -4.52
C PHE A 23 12.51 6.90 -3.74
N LYS A 24 12.89 5.79 -4.39
CA LYS A 24 13.67 4.72 -3.76
C LYS A 24 15.03 5.24 -3.28
N GLY A 25 15.70 6.07 -4.07
CA GLY A 25 16.96 6.72 -3.68
C GLY A 25 16.77 7.62 -2.46
N ALA A 26 15.77 8.50 -2.49
CA ALA A 26 15.42 9.34 -1.36
C ALA A 26 15.09 8.51 -0.10
N TRP A 27 14.29 7.46 -0.25
CA TRP A 27 13.90 6.54 0.83
C TRP A 27 15.11 5.85 1.48
N GLN A 28 16.07 5.40 0.68
CA GLN A 28 17.32 4.82 1.20
C GLN A 28 18.16 5.85 1.97
N LEU A 29 18.19 7.10 1.51
CA LEU A 29 18.89 8.20 2.19
C LEU A 29 18.19 8.65 3.48
N PHE A 30 16.87 8.48 3.58
CA PHE A 30 16.10 8.82 4.77
C PHE A 30 16.47 7.97 6.02
N GLY A 31 17.30 6.93 5.87
CA GLY A 31 17.88 6.19 7.00
C GLY A 31 16.83 5.54 7.91
N ASN A 32 17.17 5.36 9.19
CA ASN A 32 16.22 4.88 10.20
C ASN A 32 15.11 5.92 10.40
N LEU A 33 13.96 5.72 9.74
CA LEU A 33 12.75 6.47 10.04
C LEU A 33 12.48 6.41 11.55
N ALA A 34 12.14 7.56 12.13
CA ALA A 34 11.63 7.60 13.49
C ALA A 34 10.45 6.60 13.61
N PRO A 35 10.40 5.79 14.68
CA PRO A 35 9.38 4.75 14.84
C PRO A 35 7.95 5.25 14.59
N GLU A 36 7.62 6.49 14.99
CA GLU A 36 6.30 7.08 14.78
C GLU A 36 5.96 7.26 13.29
N ARG A 37 6.94 7.65 12.47
CA ARG A 37 6.74 7.80 11.01
C ARG A 37 6.52 6.45 10.35
N LEU A 38 7.24 5.42 10.79
CA LEU A 38 7.05 4.06 10.29
C LEU A 38 5.66 3.52 10.66
N GLN A 39 5.21 3.76 11.89
CA GLN A 39 3.85 3.36 12.32
C GLN A 39 2.77 4.09 11.51
N MET A 40 2.96 5.37 11.22
CA MET A 40 2.05 6.14 10.39
C MET A 40 1.97 5.59 8.96
N LEU A 41 3.12 5.30 8.33
CA LEU A 41 3.15 4.70 6.99
C LEU A 41 2.50 3.31 6.96
N LYS A 42 2.76 2.49 7.97
CA LYS A 42 2.11 1.17 8.13
C LYS A 42 0.59 1.32 8.23
N LYS A 43 0.10 2.28 9.00
CA LYS A 43 -1.32 2.56 9.15
C LYS A 43 -1.95 2.97 7.81
N ILE A 44 -1.33 3.90 7.09
CA ILE A 44 -1.79 4.36 5.77
C ILE A 44 -1.84 3.18 4.80
N ALA A 45 -0.75 2.41 4.67
CA ALA A 45 -0.69 1.26 3.78
C ALA A 45 -1.78 0.20 4.10
N THR A 46 -2.09 0.02 5.39
CA THR A 46 -3.15 -0.90 5.84
C THR A 46 -4.52 -0.41 5.40
N ILE A 47 -4.82 0.88 5.59
CA ILE A 47 -6.09 1.49 5.17
C ILE A 47 -6.25 1.41 3.66
N GLU A 48 -5.23 1.82 2.90
CA GLU A 48 -5.25 1.79 1.43
C GLU A 48 -5.44 0.38 0.89
N SER A 49 -4.73 -0.60 1.47
CA SER A 49 -4.84 -2.00 1.05
C SER A 49 -6.25 -2.56 1.27
N ILE A 50 -6.86 -2.30 2.44
CA ILE A 50 -8.22 -2.75 2.77
C ILE A 50 -9.25 -1.99 1.92
N GLY A 51 -9.11 -0.67 1.80
CA GLY A 51 -10.01 0.17 1.04
C GLY A 51 -10.03 -0.18 -0.44
N SER A 52 -8.88 -0.49 -1.02
CA SER A 52 -8.79 -0.89 -2.42
C SER A 52 -9.56 -2.19 -2.71
N SER A 53 -9.27 -3.26 -1.97
CA SER A 53 -9.93 -4.55 -2.20
C SER A 53 -11.43 -4.49 -1.91
N THR A 54 -11.85 -3.82 -0.84
CA THR A 54 -13.27 -3.71 -0.48
C THR A 54 -14.05 -2.83 -1.46
N ARG A 55 -13.44 -1.77 -2.03
CA ARG A 55 -14.07 -0.94 -3.07
C ARG A 55 -14.27 -1.70 -4.37
N ILE A 56 -13.35 -2.60 -4.73
CA ILE A 56 -13.52 -3.49 -5.89
C ILE A 56 -14.75 -4.40 -5.70
N GLU A 57 -15.01 -4.84 -4.46
CA GLU A 57 -16.18 -5.65 -4.09
C GLU A 57 -17.45 -4.81 -3.81
N GLY A 58 -17.42 -3.50 -4.10
CA GLY A 58 -18.59 -2.62 -4.02
C GLY A 58 -18.80 -1.89 -2.68
N ALA A 59 -17.86 -1.98 -1.74
CA ALA A 59 -17.91 -1.18 -0.51
C ALA A 59 -17.72 0.32 -0.82
N LYS A 60 -18.41 1.18 -0.05
CA LYS A 60 -18.42 2.64 -0.25
C LYS A 60 -17.71 3.44 0.84
N LEU A 61 -17.00 2.75 1.73
CA LEU A 61 -16.30 3.36 2.85
C LEU A 61 -15.15 4.25 2.34
N SER A 62 -15.05 5.44 2.92
CA SER A 62 -13.90 6.33 2.78
C SER A 62 -12.74 5.85 3.65
N ASP A 63 -11.53 6.29 3.33
CA ASP A 63 -10.32 5.91 4.08
C ASP A 63 -10.42 6.33 5.55
N ARG A 64 -11.12 7.44 5.84
CA ARG A 64 -11.42 7.90 7.21
C ARG A 64 -12.36 6.97 7.95
N GLU A 65 -13.38 6.42 7.28
CA GLU A 65 -14.30 5.45 7.89
C GLU A 65 -13.59 4.12 8.15
N ILE A 66 -12.71 3.69 7.23
CA ILE A 66 -11.85 2.53 7.43
C ILE A 66 -10.92 2.76 8.62
N GLU A 67 -10.29 3.93 8.72
CA GLU A 67 -9.43 4.29 9.84
C GLU A 67 -10.18 4.24 11.19
N GLN A 68 -11.40 4.77 11.24
CA GLN A 68 -12.25 4.72 12.43
C GLN A 68 -12.72 3.31 12.79
N LEU A 69 -12.89 2.44 11.80
CA LEU A 69 -13.20 1.03 12.02
C LEU A 69 -11.99 0.32 12.61
N LEU A 70 -10.82 0.50 12.00
CA LEU A 70 -9.56 -0.10 12.44
C LEU A 70 -9.16 0.33 13.86
N SER A 71 -9.43 1.58 14.25
CA SER A 71 -9.14 2.07 15.61
C SER A 71 -10.03 1.44 16.69
N LYS A 72 -11.17 0.85 16.30
CA LYS A 72 -12.11 0.15 17.18
C LYS A 72 -11.95 -1.37 17.16
N LEU A 73 -11.13 -1.91 16.25
CA LEU A 73 -10.81 -3.33 16.23
C LEU A 73 -9.86 -3.64 17.38
N ASP A 74 -10.40 -4.27 18.41
CA ASP A 74 -9.60 -4.88 19.48
C ASP A 74 -8.73 -5.98 18.84
N THR A 75 -7.44 -6.05 19.18
CA THR A 75 -6.50 -7.06 18.67
C THR A 75 -6.81 -8.44 19.24
N ARG A 76 -8.01 -8.97 18.99
CA ARG A 76 -8.25 -10.40 19.13
C ARG A 76 -7.53 -11.02 17.95
N SER A 77 -6.47 -11.78 18.24
CA SER A 77 -5.82 -12.62 17.25
C SER A 77 -6.92 -13.41 16.54
N PHE A 78 -7.11 -13.17 15.25
CA PHE A 78 -7.92 -14.05 14.43
C PHE A 78 -7.24 -15.43 14.51
N ARG A 79 -7.80 -16.33 15.32
CA ARG A 79 -7.52 -17.76 15.16
C ARG A 79 -7.89 -18.05 13.71
N SER A 80 -6.92 -18.59 12.97
CA SER A 80 -7.01 -18.96 11.57
C SER A 80 -8.42 -19.44 11.21
N LEU A 81 -9.08 -18.72 10.30
CA LEU A 81 -10.21 -19.25 9.54
C LEU A 81 -9.65 -20.27 8.54
N ASP A 82 -9.24 -21.41 9.07
CA ASP A 82 -9.14 -22.66 8.32
C ASP A 82 -10.35 -23.51 8.76
N GLU A 83 -11.50 -23.26 8.15
CA GLU A 83 -12.59 -24.20 7.87
C GLU A 83 -13.68 -23.56 7.00
#